data_AF-A0A7X6BGV9-F1
#
_entry.id   AF-A0A7X6BGV9-F1
#
_cell.length_a   1.000
_cell.length_b   1.000
_cell.length_c   1.000
_cell.angle_alpha   90.00
_cell.angle_beta   90.00
_cell.angle_gamma   90.00
#
_symmetry.space_group_name_H-M   'P 1'
#
loop_
_entity.id
_entity.type
_entity.pdbx_description
1 polymer ?
#
loop_
_entity_poly.entity_id
_entity_poly.type
_entity_poly.pdbx_seq_one_letter_code
_entity_poly.pdbx_strand_id
1 'polypeptide(L)' 'MFENVSEQGCCIIGDFKIGECFVVTLPKIGTFGAQVRWAIGGRAGLRFDYVS' A
#
# COMPACT_ATOMS: atom_id res chain seq x y z
N MET A 1 -7.45 1.47 -6.73
CA MET A 1 -8.57 0.91 -5.92
C MET A 1 -7.98 -0.19 -5.05
N PHE A 2 -8.29 -0.24 -3.76
CA PHE A 2 -7.75 -1.25 -2.83
C PHE A 2 -8.58 -2.54 -2.96
N GLU A 3 -7.96 -3.67 -3.31
CA GLU A 3 -8.66 -4.95 -3.45
C GLU A 3 -8.68 -5.76 -2.14
N ASN A 4 -7.67 -5.58 -1.28
CA ASN A 4 -7.54 -6.29 -0.01
C ASN A 4 -6.76 -5.40 0.96
N VAL A 5 -7.27 -5.19 2.18
CA VAL A 5 -6.69 -4.32 3.20
C VAL A 5 -6.58 -5.10 4.51
N SER A 6 -5.41 -5.07 5.13
CA SER A 6 -5.16 -5.52 6.48
C SER A 6 -4.55 -4.38 7.31
N GLU A 7 -4.33 -4.60 8.60
CA GLU A 7 -3.64 -3.63 9.46
C GLU A 7 -2.20 -3.33 9.00
N GLN A 8 -1.58 -4.27 8.28
CA GLN A 8 -0.16 -4.21 7.92
C GLN A 8 0.08 -3.75 6.49
N GLY A 9 -0.95 -3.69 5.66
CA GLY A 9 -0.79 -3.41 4.24
C GLY A 9 -2.05 -3.53 3.41
N CYS A 10 -1.92 -3.28 2.11
CA CYS A 10 -3.00 -3.48 1.16
C CYS A 10 -2.51 -3.86 -0.24
N CYS A 11 -3.39 -4.46 -1.03
CA CYS A 11 -3.19 -4.69 -2.46
C CYS A 11 -3.82 -3.56 -3.27
N ILE A 12 -3.06 -3.03 -4.22
CA ILE A 12 -3.52 -2.03 -5.19
C ILE A 12 -3.30 -2.51 -6.62
N ILE A 13 -4.13 -2.01 -7.53
CA ILE A 13 -4.05 -2.27 -8.97
C ILE A 13 -3.28 -1.13 -9.64
N GLY A 14 -2.31 -1.48 -10.47
CA GLY A 14 -1.50 -0.58 -11.29
C GLY A 14 -0.07 -1.10 -11.48
N ASP A 15 0.67 -0.41 -12.34
CA ASP A 15 2.09 -0.67 -12.58
C ASP A 15 2.94 0.19 -11.64
N PHE A 16 3.40 -0.43 -10.56
CA PHE A 16 4.24 0.19 -9.53
C PHE A 16 5.57 -0.53 -9.41
N LYS A 17 6.59 0.17 -8.92
CA LYS A 17 7.93 -0.40 -8.74
C LYS A 17 8.16 -0.79 -7.28
N ILE A 18 8.83 -1.92 -7.07
CA ILE A 18 9.26 -2.34 -5.74
C ILE A 18 10.14 -1.23 -5.13
N GLY A 19 9.84 -0.86 -3.89
CA GLY A 19 10.52 0.21 -3.16
C GLY A 19 9.87 1.59 -3.30
N GLU A 20 8.91 1.79 -4.21
CA GLU A 20 8.15 3.04 -4.27
C GLU A 20 7.38 3.28 -2.97
N CYS A 21 7.41 4.53 -2.50
CA CYS A 21 6.76 4.97 -1.28
C CYS A 21 5.51 5.80 -1.61
N PHE A 22 4.46 5.57 -0.83
CA PHE A 22 3.16 6.21 -0.98
C PHE A 22 2.70 6.76 0.36
N VAL A 23 1.85 7.78 0.29
CA VAL A 23 0.97 8.15 1.40
C VAL A 23 -0.37 7.51 1.14
N VAL A 24 -0.83 6.68 2.08
CA VAL A 24 -2.12 6.00 2.00
C VAL A 24 -3.04 6.61 3.05
N THR A 25 -4.20 7.09 2.60
CA THR A 25 -5.25 7.60 3.48
C THR A 25 -6.43 6.62 3.47
N LEU A 26 -6.67 6.00 4.62
CA LEU A 26 -7.87 5.19 4.86
C LEU A 26 -8.88 6.01 5.66
N PRO A 27 -10.10 6.25 5.13
CA PRO A 27 -11.06 7.21 5.71
C PRO A 27 -11.42 7.02 7.19
N LYS A 28 -11.25 5.83 7.76
CA LYS A 28 -11.60 5.53 9.17
C LYS A 28 -10.40 5.24 10.08
N ILE A 29 -9.21 5.02 9.51
CA ILE A 29 -8.00 4.63 10.28
C ILE A 29 -7.02 5.78 10.36
N GLY A 30 -6.90 6.57 9.28
CA GLY A 30 -5.99 7.70 9.20
C GLY A 30 -5.10 7.64 7.97
N THR A 31 -4.00 8.38 8.04
CA THR A 31 -3.01 8.48 6.97
C THR A 31 -1.69 7.91 7.45
N PHE A 32 -1.04 7.12 6.60
CA PHE A 32 0.22 6.46 6.92
C PHE A 32 1.12 6.35 5.69
N GLY A 33 2.43 6.24 5.95
CA GLY A 33 3.39 5.89 4.92
C GLY A 33 3.20 4.44 4.50
N ALA A 34 3.51 4.13 3.25
CA ALA A 34 3.50 2.77 2.75
C ALA A 34 4.58 2.55 1.69
N GLN A 35 5.11 1.34 1.60
CA GLN A 35 6.09 0.96 0.59
C GLN A 35 5.63 -0.24 -0.23
N VAL A 36 5.84 -0.22 -1.54
CA VAL A 36 5.63 -1.38 -2.41
C VAL A 36 6.68 -2.45 -2.09
N ARG A 37 6.20 -3.64 -1.69
CA ARG A 37 7.05 -4.79 -1.34
C ARG A 37 7.08 -5.86 -2.43
N TRP A 38 6.08 -5.89 -3.31
CA TRP A 38 6.03 -6.73 -4.51
C TRP A 38 5.16 -6.05 -5.57
N ALA A 39 5.44 -6.35 -6.84
CA ALA A 39 4.62 -5.95 -7.98
C ALA A 39 4.60 -7.09 -9.01
N ILE A 40 3.40 -7.57 -9.38
CA ILE A 40 3.23 -8.66 -10.34
C ILE A 40 1.89 -8.53 -11.07
N GLY A 41 1.90 -8.62 -12.40
CA GLY A 41 0.68 -8.69 -13.22
C GLY A 41 -0.28 -7.51 -13.03
N GLY A 42 0.22 -6.28 -12.96
CA GLY A 42 -0.60 -5.08 -12.75
C GLY A 42 -1.16 -4.95 -11.33
N ARG A 43 -0.61 -5.68 -10.36
CA ARG A 43 -0.93 -5.56 -8.93
C ARG A 43 0.33 -5.28 -8.14
N ALA A 44 0.17 -4.55 -7.05
CA ALA A 44 1.24 -4.31 -6.10
C ALA A 44 0.75 -4.43 -4.66
N GLY A 45 1.62 -4.97 -3.80
CA GLY A 45 1.40 -5.04 -2.37
C GLY A 45 2.14 -3.94 -1.65
N LEU A 46 1.39 -3.12 -0.92
CA LEU A 46 1.89 -2.10 -0.02
C LEU A 46 2.01 -2.66 1.39
N ARG A 47 3.14 -2.38 2.05
CA ARG A 47 3.28 -2.52 3.51
C ARG A 47 3.16 -1.13 4.14
N PHE A 48 2.35 -1.01 5.19
CA PHE A 48 2.20 0.24 5.92
C PHE A 48 3.36 0.41 6.90
N ASP A 49 3.91 1.63 6.90
CA ASP A 49 4.88 2.07 7.88
C ASP A 49 4.09 2.84 8.94
N TYR A 50 3.99 2.28 10.14
CA TYR A 50 3.39 2.98 11.27
C TYR A 50 4.19 4.26 11.51
N VAL A 51 3.58 5.40 11.22
CA VAL A 51 4.11 6.68 11.66
C VAL A 51 3.76 6.77 13.14
N SER A 52 4.79 6.65 13.98
CA SER A 52 4.73 6.81 15.43
C SER A 52 4.02 8.10 15.84
#